data_AF-A0A452FBJ3-F1
#
_entry.id   AF-A0A452FBJ3-F1
#
_cell.length_a   1.000
_cell.length_b   1.000
_cell.length_c   1.000
_cell.angle_alpha   90.00
_cell.angle_beta   90.00
_cell.angle_gamma   90.00
#
_symmetry.space_group_name_H-M   'P 1'
#
loop_
_entity.id
_entity.type
_entity.pdbx_description
1 polymer ?
#
loop_
_entity_poly.entity_id
_entity_poly.type
_entity_poly.pdbx_seq_one_letter_code
_entity_poly.pdbx_strand_id
1 'polypeptide(L)'
;GKKCIIIFSPQDAQCIKSEVPNIDNTDLSKDLLFSKARWYECSLKAGDVLFIPALLFHNIISEEFRVGVNVFWKHLPSELYGKMDTYGNKDPTAASRTAQILDRAVSSVQSPRRMVLPIQDKAYSKNFE
;
A
#
# COMPACT_ATOMS: atom_id res chain seq x y z
N GLY A 1 -5.43 17.77 20.45
CA GLY A 1 -5.40 16.50 19.71
C GLY A 1 -4.50 16.66 18.50
N LYS A 2 -3.31 16.06 18.55
CA LYS A 2 -2.32 16.06 17.48
C LYS A 2 -2.02 14.63 17.02
N LYS A 3 -1.82 14.45 15.71
CA LYS A 3 -1.52 13.15 15.09
C LYS A 3 -0.52 13.34 13.98
N CYS A 4 0.56 12.57 14.03
CA CYS A 4 1.49 12.45 12.93
C CYS A 4 1.07 11.29 12.02
N ILE A 5 1.18 11.50 10.71
CA ILE A 5 0.88 10.49 9.70
C ILE A 5 2.08 10.41 8.76
N ILE A 6 2.59 9.19 8.61
CA ILE A 6 3.62 8.84 7.64
C ILE A 6 2.95 8.11 6.49
N ILE A 7 3.20 8.51 5.26
CA ILE A 7 2.57 7.96 4.04
C ILE A 7 3.66 7.53 3.08
N PHE A 8 3.50 6.37 2.46
CA PHE A 8 4.39 5.87 1.41
C PHE A 8 3.64 5.63 0.10
N SER A 9 4.38 5.75 -1.01
CA SER A 9 3.85 5.47 -2.35
C SER A 9 3.43 4.00 -2.48
N PRO A 10 2.40 3.65 -3.26
CA PRO A 10 2.07 2.27 -3.54
C PRO A 10 3.20 1.55 -4.28
N GLN A 11 4.06 2.31 -4.98
CA GLN A 11 5.23 1.78 -5.70
C GLN A 11 6.33 1.31 -4.75
N ASP A 12 6.34 1.79 -3.50
CA ASP A 12 7.27 1.37 -2.46
C ASP A 12 6.86 0.04 -1.80
N ALA A 13 5.83 -0.64 -2.30
CA ALA A 13 5.34 -1.92 -1.76
C ALA A 13 6.44 -3.00 -1.61
N GLN A 14 7.48 -2.98 -2.45
CA GLN A 14 8.61 -3.91 -2.31
C GLN A 14 9.54 -3.57 -1.14
N CYS A 15 9.57 -2.31 -0.74
CA CYS A 15 10.41 -1.75 0.32
C CYS A 15 9.72 -1.78 1.69
N ILE A 16 8.39 -1.84 1.70
CA ILE A 16 7.58 -1.75 2.92
C ILE A 16 7.11 -3.15 3.29
N LYS A 17 7.74 -3.75 4.30
CA LYS A 17 7.21 -4.94 4.96
C LYS A 17 6.19 -4.51 6.01
N SER A 18 5.13 -5.31 6.20
CA SER A 18 4.10 -5.10 7.24
C SER A 18 4.65 -5.15 8.68
N GLU A 19 5.93 -5.49 8.86
CA GLU A 19 6.57 -5.71 10.16
C GLU A 19 7.57 -4.62 10.57
N VAL A 20 7.59 -3.45 9.92
CA VAL A 20 8.47 -2.35 10.38
C VAL A 20 7.92 -1.81 11.72
N PRO A 21 8.53 -2.16 12.88
CA PRO A 21 7.86 -1.99 14.18
C PRO A 21 7.88 -0.54 14.66
N ASN A 22 8.79 0.27 14.11
CA ASN A 22 8.93 1.69 14.44
C ASN A 22 9.78 2.39 13.37
N ILE A 23 9.19 3.24 12.53
CA ILE A 23 9.90 3.97 11.46
C ILE A 23 11.01 4.86 12.05
N ASP A 24 10.78 5.42 13.24
CA ASP A 24 11.71 6.34 13.91
C ASP A 24 12.94 5.63 14.53
N ASN A 25 12.85 4.31 14.74
CA ASN A 25 13.91 3.51 15.35
C ASN A 25 14.26 2.27 14.50
N THR A 26 13.99 2.33 13.20
CA THR A 26 14.40 1.27 12.28
C THR A 26 15.88 1.43 11.99
N ASP A 27 16.66 0.42 12.37
CA ASP A 27 18.06 0.34 12.00
C ASP A 27 18.15 0.16 10.47
N LEU A 28 18.33 1.27 9.75
CA LEU A 28 18.42 1.32 8.28
C LEU A 28 19.57 0.46 7.73
N SER A 29 20.54 0.08 8.57
CA SER A 29 21.60 -0.86 8.20
C SER A 29 21.11 -2.31 8.07
N LYS A 30 19.98 -2.65 8.70
CA LYS A 30 19.41 -4.01 8.72
C LYS A 30 18.36 -4.23 7.64
N ASP A 31 17.69 -3.19 7.15
CA ASP A 31 16.72 -3.29 6.05
C ASP A 31 17.08 -2.37 4.87
N LEU A 32 17.97 -2.88 4.02
CA LEU A 32 18.45 -2.20 2.83
C LEU A 32 17.34 -1.86 1.83
N LEU A 33 16.22 -2.58 1.84
CA LEU A 33 15.07 -2.28 0.97
C LEU A 33 14.27 -1.12 1.55
N PHE A 34 14.02 -1.11 2.86
CA PHE A 34 13.34 0.00 3.53
C PHE A 34 14.10 1.32 3.39
N SER A 35 15.43 1.29 3.38
CA SER A 35 16.27 2.48 3.16
C SER A 35 16.01 3.20 1.82
N LYS A 36 15.38 2.52 0.85
CA LYS A 36 15.02 3.08 -0.46
C LYS A 36 13.61 3.65 -0.50
N ALA A 37 12.78 3.41 0.52
CA ALA A 37 11.41 3.89 0.57
C ALA A 37 11.40 5.41 0.79
N ARG A 38 10.57 6.11 0.02
CA ARG A 38 10.31 7.53 0.25
C ARG A 38 9.01 7.68 1.03
N TRP A 39 9.05 8.46 2.10
CA TRP A 39 7.84 8.78 2.87
C TRP A 39 7.52 10.26 2.88
N TYR A 40 6.26 10.54 3.13
CA TYR A 40 5.70 11.86 3.34
C TYR A 40 5.15 11.92 4.75
N GLU A 41 5.47 12.98 5.48
CA GLU A 41 5.02 13.18 6.85
C GLU A 41 4.09 14.38 6.92
N CYS A 42 2.99 14.24 7.66
CA CYS A 42 2.12 15.37 7.99
C CYS A 42 1.59 15.29 9.41
N SER A 43 1.36 16.46 10.02
CA SER A 43 0.75 16.60 11.34
C SER A 43 -0.67 17.14 11.20
N LEU A 44 -1.65 16.44 11.75
CA LEU A 44 -3.04 16.87 11.82
C LEU A 44 -3.40 17.41 13.21
N LYS A 45 -4.04 18.57 13.22
CA LYS A 45 -4.66 19.22 14.37
C LYS A 45 -6.18 19.00 14.35
N ALA A 46 -6.85 19.48 15.40
CA ALA A 46 -8.32 19.42 15.47
C ALA A 46 -8.94 20.23 14.33
N GLY A 47 -9.85 19.60 13.57
CA GLY A 47 -10.51 20.19 12.41
C GLY A 47 -9.84 19.90 11.07
N ASP A 48 -8.57 19.44 11.07
CA ASP A 48 -7.87 19.11 9.83
C ASP A 48 -8.44 17.84 9.20
N VAL A 49 -8.46 17.82 7.86
CA VAL A 49 -8.86 16.67 7.06
C VAL A 49 -7.71 16.29 6.15
N LEU A 50 -7.33 15.02 6.15
CA LEU A 50 -6.36 14.46 5.23
C LEU A 50 -7.07 13.56 4.23
N PHE A 51 -6.83 13.81 2.94
CA PHE A 51 -7.17 12.88 1.88
C PHE A 51 -6.05 11.87 1.65
N ILE A 52 -6.37 10.58 1.70
CA ILE A 52 -5.45 9.48 1.39
C ILE A 52 -6.01 8.71 0.20
N PRO A 53 -5.44 8.87 -1.01
CA PRO A 53 -5.74 8.01 -2.15
C PRO A 53 -5.66 6.52 -1.83
N ALA A 54 -6.45 5.71 -2.53
CA ALA A 54 -6.40 4.25 -2.40
C ALA A 54 -4.98 3.73 -2.67
N LEU A 55 -4.61 2.63 -1.99
CA LEU A 55 -3.32 1.94 -2.06
C LEU A 55 -2.13 2.64 -1.37
N LEU A 56 -2.29 3.86 -0.86
CA LEU A 56 -1.22 4.50 -0.08
C LEU A 56 -1.06 3.82 1.29
N PHE A 57 0.14 3.33 1.55
CA PHE A 57 0.50 2.84 2.87
C PHE A 57 0.59 4.01 3.82
N HIS A 58 0.02 3.89 5.01
CA HIS A 58 0.09 4.94 6.01
C HIS A 58 0.23 4.38 7.42
N ASN A 59 1.08 5.03 8.22
CA ASN A 59 1.22 4.81 9.65
C ASN A 59 0.72 6.04 10.40
N ILE A 60 0.06 5.83 11.53
CA ILE A 60 -0.60 6.86 12.32
C ILE A 60 -0.03 6.80 13.74
N ILE A 61 0.54 7.91 14.20
CA ILE A 61 1.01 8.08 15.58
C ILE A 61 0.14 9.14 16.25
N SER A 62 -0.51 8.77 17.36
CA SER A 62 -1.29 9.72 18.16
C SER A 62 -0.38 10.31 19.23
N GLU A 63 -0.01 11.58 19.08
CA GLU A 63 0.85 12.29 20.05
C GLU A 63 0.05 12.75 21.27
N GLU A 64 -1.24 13.00 21.10
CA GLU A 64 -2.16 13.39 22.16
C GLU A 64 -3.44 12.55 22.09
N PHE A 65 -4.20 12.54 23.18
CA PHE A 65 -5.56 11.97 23.17
C PHE A 65 -6.45 12.71 22.16
N ARG A 66 -7.23 11.94 21.39
CA ARG A 66 -8.08 12.46 20.32
C ARG A 66 -9.07 11.41 19.82
N VAL A 67 -10.11 11.89 19.14
CA VAL A 67 -11.04 11.08 18.36
C VAL A 67 -10.91 11.49 16.90
N GLY A 68 -10.85 10.53 15.99
CA GLY A 68 -10.80 10.77 14.55
C GLY A 68 -11.80 9.87 13.82
N VAL A 69 -12.36 10.37 12.74
CA VAL A 69 -13.29 9.65 11.87
C VAL A 69 -12.66 9.54 10.49
N ASN A 70 -12.65 8.31 9.94
CA ASN A 70 -12.23 8.05 8.57
C ASN A 70 -13.46 7.68 7.75
N VAL A 71 -13.56 8.17 6.52
CA VAL A 71 -14.63 7.83 5.59
C VAL A 71 -14.00 7.25 4.34
N PHE A 72 -14.35 6.01 4.01
CA PHE A 72 -13.95 5.36 2.77
C PHE A 72 -15.08 5.46 1.75
N TRP A 73 -14.70 5.62 0.49
CA TRP A 73 -15.63 5.56 -0.65
C TRP A 73 -14.97 4.85 -1.82
N LYS A 74 -15.78 4.43 -2.78
CA LYS A 74 -15.31 3.74 -3.98
C LYS A 74 -14.82 4.77 -5.00
N HIS A 75 -13.54 4.68 -5.38
CA HIS A 75 -12.97 5.49 -6.46
C HIS A 75 -13.27 4.89 -7.83
N LEU A 76 -13.43 3.57 -7.91
CA LEU A 76 -13.75 2.82 -9.13
C LEU A 76 -15.26 2.48 -9.20
N PRO A 77 -15.76 2.03 -10.37
CA PRO A 77 -17.11 1.48 -10.48
C PRO A 77 -17.38 0.36 -9.46
N SER A 78 -18.60 0.33 -8.92
CA SER A 78 -18.94 -0.51 -7.75
C SER A 78 -18.79 -2.01 -7.99
N GLU A 79 -18.96 -2.44 -9.23
CA GLU A 79 -18.85 -3.81 -9.72
C GLU A 79 -17.41 -4.35 -9.70
N LEU A 80 -16.41 -3.46 -9.63
CA LEU A 80 -15.01 -3.88 -9.57
C LEU A 80 -14.59 -4.33 -8.16
N TYR A 81 -15.39 -4.04 -7.13
CA TYR A 81 -15.12 -4.42 -5.74
C TYR A 81 -15.84 -5.73 -5.36
N GLY A 82 -15.23 -6.49 -4.46
CA GLY A 82 -15.85 -7.70 -3.92
C GLY A 82 -17.10 -7.36 -3.09
N LYS A 83 -18.24 -8.02 -3.38
CA LYS A 83 -19.50 -7.81 -2.64
C LYS A 83 -19.42 -8.15 -1.14
N MET A 84 -18.45 -8.99 -0.78
CA MET A 84 -18.22 -9.46 0.58
C MET A 84 -17.10 -8.69 1.29
N ASP A 85 -16.67 -7.55 0.75
CA ASP A 85 -15.70 -6.67 1.42
C ASP A 85 -16.43 -5.59 2.21
N THR A 86 -16.60 -5.82 3.51
CA THR A 86 -17.27 -4.88 4.42
C THR A 86 -16.33 -3.84 5.00
N TYR A 87 -15.01 -4.03 4.87
CA TYR A 87 -14.01 -3.12 5.43
C TYR A 87 -13.37 -2.23 4.35
N GLY A 88 -13.19 -2.74 3.13
CA GLY A 88 -12.45 -2.07 2.05
C GLY A 88 -10.99 -2.54 1.92
N ASN A 89 -10.64 -3.69 2.51
CA ASN A 89 -9.28 -4.25 2.48
C ASN A 89 -9.09 -5.36 1.45
N LYS A 90 -10.17 -5.88 0.85
CA LYS A 90 -10.03 -6.92 -0.17
C LYS A 90 -9.63 -6.27 -1.48
N ASP A 91 -8.79 -6.98 -2.23
CA ASP A 91 -8.41 -6.54 -3.56
C ASP A 91 -9.64 -6.41 -4.47
N PRO A 92 -9.62 -5.49 -5.44
CA PRO A 92 -10.58 -5.49 -6.53
C PRO A 92 -10.66 -6.87 -7.20
N THR A 93 -11.86 -7.25 -7.65
CA THR A 93 -12.14 -8.60 -8.16
C THR A 93 -11.17 -9.00 -9.29
N ALA A 94 -10.79 -8.05 -10.15
CA ALA A 94 -9.83 -8.26 -11.21
C ALA A 94 -8.43 -8.62 -10.68
N ALA A 95 -7.96 -7.94 -9.64
CA ALA A 95 -6.67 -8.21 -9.00
C ALA A 95 -6.67 -9.59 -8.31
N SER A 96 -7.70 -9.90 -7.51
CA SER A 96 -7.81 -11.23 -6.87
C SER A 96 -7.85 -12.36 -7.90
N ARG A 97 -8.59 -12.20 -9.00
CA ARG A 97 -8.65 -13.20 -10.07
C ARG A 97 -7.30 -13.35 -10.77
N THR A 98 -6.60 -12.24 -10.99
CA THR A 98 -5.28 -12.24 -11.64
C THR A 98 -4.25 -12.95 -10.76
N ALA A 99 -4.26 -12.71 -9.45
CA ALA A 99 -3.42 -13.43 -8.50
C ALA A 99 -3.67 -14.95 -8.54
N GLN A 100 -4.94 -15.38 -8.52
CA GLN A 100 -5.29 -16.81 -8.62
C GLN A 100 -4.81 -17.47 -9.92
N ILE A 101 -4.87 -16.75 -11.04
CA ILE A 101 -4.36 -17.25 -12.34
C ILE A 101 -2.84 -17.32 -12.30
N LEU A 102 -2.19 -16.29 -11.74
CA LEU A 102 -0.74 -16.24 -11.60
C LEU A 102 -0.22 -17.39 -10.74
N ASP A 103 -0.86 -17.71 -9.62
CA ASP A 103 -0.46 -18.82 -8.74
C ASP A 103 -0.45 -20.16 -9.47
N ARG A 104 -1.48 -20.40 -10.31
CA ARG A 104 -1.54 -21.61 -11.16
C ARG A 104 -0.44 -21.63 -12.19
N ALA A 105 -0.18 -20.50 -12.85
CA ALA A 105 0.90 -20.39 -13.84
C ALA A 105 2.27 -20.63 -13.19
N VAL A 106 2.57 -19.96 -12.07
CA VAL A 106 3.80 -20.11 -11.30
C VAL A 106 4.04 -21.55 -10.88
N SER A 107 2.99 -22.25 -10.43
CA SER A 107 3.07 -23.67 -10.03
C SER A 107 3.44 -24.62 -11.18
N SER A 108 3.29 -24.19 -12.45
CA SER A 108 3.54 -25.02 -13.64
C SER A 108 4.88 -24.73 -14.34
N VAL A 109 5.63 -23.70 -13.90
CA VAL A 109 6.82 -23.22 -14.61
C VAL A 109 8.09 -23.52 -13.80
N GLN A 110 9.11 -24.11 -14.44
CA GLN A 110 10.38 -24.46 -13.79
C GLN A 110 11.18 -23.25 -13.29
N SER A 111 11.03 -22.08 -13.94
CA SER A 111 11.73 -20.84 -13.56
C SER A 111 10.77 -19.64 -13.54
N PRO A 112 10.02 -19.44 -12.43
CA PRO A 112 9.07 -18.35 -12.29
C PRO A 112 9.69 -16.95 -12.47
N ARG A 113 11.00 -16.82 -12.18
CA ARG A 113 11.76 -15.59 -12.36
C ARG A 113 11.73 -15.05 -13.80
N ARG A 114 11.57 -15.92 -14.81
CA ARG A 114 11.46 -15.50 -16.22
C ARG A 114 10.16 -14.74 -16.51
N MET A 115 9.13 -14.85 -15.66
CA MET A 115 7.86 -14.15 -15.85
C MET A 115 7.89 -12.70 -15.33
N VAL A 116 8.84 -12.33 -14.48
CA VAL A 116 8.90 -11.00 -13.85
C VAL A 116 9.18 -9.90 -14.88
N LEU A 117 10.19 -10.07 -15.75
CA LEU A 117 10.57 -9.03 -16.73
C LEU A 117 9.44 -8.70 -17.73
N PRO A 118 8.74 -9.68 -18.32
CA PRO A 118 7.59 -9.38 -19.18
C PRO A 118 6.44 -8.69 -18.46
N ILE A 119 6.19 -9.00 -17.18
CA ILE A 119 5.16 -8.33 -16.39
C ILE A 119 5.54 -6.87 -16.16
N GLN A 120 6.79 -6.61 -15.76
CA GLN A 120 7.29 -5.26 -15.57
C GLN A 120 7.20 -4.43 -16.86
N ASP A 121 7.67 -4.96 -17.99
CA ASP A 121 7.64 -4.23 -19.27
C ASP A 121 6.21 -3.91 -19.76
N LYS A 122 5.25 -4.83 -19.56
CA LYS A 122 3.89 -4.71 -20.11
C LYS A 122 2.90 -4.03 -19.18
N ALA A 123 3.06 -4.16 -17.86
CA ALA A 123 2.04 -3.76 -16.90
C ALA A 123 2.46 -2.58 -16.01
N TYR A 124 3.76 -2.29 -15.90
CA TYR A 124 4.19 -1.14 -15.10
C TYR A 124 4.07 0.13 -15.94
N SER A 125 3.64 1.22 -15.30
CA SER A 125 3.62 2.54 -15.94
C SER A 125 5.04 2.93 -16.36
N LYS A 126 5.16 3.49 -17.57
CA LYS A 126 6.42 4.12 -18.06
C LYS A 126 6.51 5.60 -17.67
N ASN A 127 5.42 6.16 -17.18
CA ASN A 127 5.35 7.54 -16.70
C ASN A 127 5.62 7.52 -15.20
N PHE A 128 6.83 7.95 -14.83
CA PHE A 128 7.26 8.17 -13.46
C PHE A 128 7.26 9.69 -13.23
N GLU A 129 6.15 10.24 -12.75
CA GLU A 129 6.09 11.57 -12.15
C GLU A 129 5.97 11.42 -10.62
#